data_AF-A0A2N2DFB4-F1
#
_entry.id   AF-A0A2N2DFB4-F1
#
_cell.length_a   1.000
_cell.length_b   1.000
_cell.length_c   1.000
_cell.angle_alpha   90.00
_cell.angle_beta   90.00
_cell.angle_gamma   90.00
#
_symmetry.space_group_name_H-M   'P 1'
#
loop_
_entity.id
_entity.type
_entity.pdbx_description
1 polymer ?
#
loop_
_entity_poly.entity_id
_entity_poly.type
_entity_poly.pdbx_seq_one_letter_code
_entity_poly.pdbx_strand_id
1 'polypeptide(L)' 'MDGYSQVGGGALPLEEIPTRLISLQPFRITTEEIAERLREEDIPVIARIHKNRLLIDLRTVREDETSLLRNSLVRVLKKV' A
#
# COMPACT_ATOMS: atom_id res chain seq x y z
N MET A 1 -1.16 2.46 11.55
CA MET A 1 -2.50 2.07 12.02
C MET A 1 -2.49 0.57 12.27
N ASP A 2 -3.14 0.11 13.33
CA ASP A 2 -3.35 -1.33 13.55
C ASP A 2 -4.46 -1.83 12.60
N GLY A 3 -4.31 -3.03 12.08
CA GLY A 3 -5.29 -3.62 11.18
C GLY A 3 -5.05 -5.12 11.00
N TYR A 4 -5.67 -5.67 9.98
CA TYR A 4 -5.61 -7.10 9.70
C TYR A 4 -5.22 -7.38 8.24
N SER A 5 -4.45 -8.45 8.05
CA SER A 5 -4.17 -9.10 6.78
C SER A 5 -5.02 -10.37 6.68
N GLN A 6 -5.40 -10.79 5.47
CA GLN A 6 -6.05 -12.09 5.26
C GLN A 6 -5.03 -13.13 4.82
N VAL A 7 -5.18 -14.36 5.32
CA VAL A 7 -4.32 -15.49 4.94
C VAL A 7 -4.78 -16.06 3.59
N GLY A 8 -4.12 -15.64 2.51
CA GLY A 8 -4.37 -16.15 1.15
C GLY A 8 -5.44 -15.39 0.37
N GLY A 9 -5.40 -15.49 -0.96
CA GLY A 9 -6.30 -14.79 -1.89
C GLY A 9 -7.46 -15.63 -2.43
N GLY A 10 -7.76 -16.78 -1.81
CA GLY A 10 -8.67 -17.82 -2.34
C GLY A 10 -9.64 -18.40 -1.31
N ALA A 11 -9.83 -19.73 -1.33
CA ALA A 11 -10.95 -20.44 -0.69
C ALA A 11 -10.98 -20.50 0.85
N LEU A 12 -10.01 -19.91 1.56
CA LEU A 12 -9.97 -19.83 3.02
C LEU A 12 -9.80 -18.36 3.48
N PRO A 13 -10.85 -17.52 3.37
CA PRO A 13 -10.78 -16.10 3.71
C PRO A 13 -10.87 -15.78 5.22
N LEU A 14 -10.79 -16.79 6.09
CA LEU A 14 -11.36 -16.69 7.44
C LEU A 14 -10.37 -16.28 8.54
N GLU A 15 -9.06 -16.34 8.30
CA GLU A 15 -8.09 -15.92 9.31
C GLU A 15 -7.57 -14.51 9.06
N GLU A 16 -7.86 -13.64 10.03
CA GLU A 16 -7.32 -12.29 10.14
C GLU A 16 -6.04 -12.33 10.98
N ILE A 17 -4.91 -11.94 10.37
CA ILE A 17 -3.63 -11.80 11.07
C ILE A 17 -3.44 -10.33 11.44
N PRO A 18 -3.20 -10.00 12.72
CA PRO A 18 -2.86 -8.64 13.12
C PRO A 18 -1.61 -8.14 12.39
N THR A 19 -1.69 -6.90 11.91
CA THR A 19 -0.61 -6.24 11.16
C THR A 19 -0.56 -4.73 11.45
N ARG A 20 0.50 -4.11 10.94
CA ARG A 20 0.72 -2.67 10.96
C ARG A 20 0.63 -2.13 9.54
N LEU A 21 -0.29 -1.19 9.35
CA LEU A 21 -0.54 -0.54 8.08
C LEU A 21 -0.02 0.89 8.07
N ILE A 22 0.66 1.28 6.99
CA ILE A 22 0.80 2.69 6.61
C ILE A 22 -0.49 3.08 5.88
N SER A 23 -1.12 4.17 6.31
CA SER A 23 -2.34 4.69 5.72
C SER A 23 -2.07 6.07 5.13
N LEU A 24 -2.28 6.22 3.83
CA LEU A 24 -2.08 7.45 3.10
C LEU A 24 -3.42 7.93 2.53
N GLN A 25 -3.65 9.24 2.60
CA GLN A 25 -4.79 9.89 1.98
C GLN A 25 -4.27 11.11 1.22
N PRO A 26 -4.29 11.11 -0.12
CA PRO A 26 -3.92 12.30 -0.88
C PRO A 26 -4.91 13.45 -0.71
N PHE A 27 -4.40 14.68 -0.81
CA PHE A 27 -5.21 15.90 -0.74
C PHE A 27 -5.61 16.47 -2.11
N ARG A 28 -4.79 16.24 -3.14
CA ARG A 28 -4.93 16.87 -4.46
C ARG A 28 -5.45 15.95 -5.56
N ILE A 29 -5.25 14.64 -5.40
CA ILE A 29 -5.69 13.60 -6.34
C ILE A 29 -6.43 12.51 -5.60
N THR A 30 -7.04 11.59 -6.34
CA THR A 30 -7.77 10.46 -5.76
C THR A 30 -6.81 9.38 -5.25
N THR A 31 -7.32 8.53 -4.37
CA THR A 31 -6.56 7.38 -3.85
C THR A 31 -6.24 6.40 -4.99
N GLU A 32 -7.19 6.23 -5.91
CA GLU A 32 -7.10 5.38 -7.09
C GLU A 32 -5.98 5.85 -8.02
N GLU A 33 -5.86 7.16 -8.23
CA GLU A 33 -4.81 7.72 -9.10
C GLU A 33 -3.42 7.51 -8.52
N ILE A 34 -3.23 7.66 -7.20
CA ILE A 34 -1.93 7.30 -6.59
C ILE A 34 -1.64 5.80 -6.72
N ALA A 35 -2.64 4.95 -6.51
CA ALA A 35 -2.46 3.51 -6.64
C ALA A 35 -2.08 3.11 -8.07
N GLU A 36 -2.66 3.76 -9.07
CA GLU A 36 -2.31 3.59 -10.48
C GLU A 36 -0.86 4.03 -10.75
N ARG A 37 -0.50 5.27 -10.37
CA ARG A 37 0.88 5.77 -10.53
C ARG A 37 1.92 4.89 -9.85
N LEU A 38 1.62 4.34 -8.68
CA LEU A 38 2.51 3.40 -7.97
C LEU A 38 2.68 2.06 -8.71
N ARG A 39 1.65 1.58 -9.42
CA ARG A 39 1.72 0.37 -10.26
C ARG A 39 2.54 0.58 -11.53
N GLU A 40 2.65 1.81 -12.00
CA GLU A 40 3.37 2.19 -13.23
C GLU A 40 4.85 2.56 -13.01
N GLU A 41 5.32 2.64 -11.75
CA GLU A 41 6.74 2.85 -11.46
C GLU A 41 7.60 1.67 -11.95
N ASP A 42 8.89 1.92 -12.23
CA ASP A 42 9.84 0.90 -12.71
C ASP A 42 9.87 -0.35 -11.81
N ILE A 43 9.73 -0.13 -10.50
CA ILE A 43 9.45 -1.17 -9.51
C ILE A 43 8.02 -0.91 -9.00
N PRO A 44 7.03 -1.67 -9.48
CA PRO A 44 5.64 -1.48 -9.10
C PRO A 44 5.40 -1.68 -7.61
N VAL A 45 4.64 -0.78 -6.99
CA VAL A 45 4.16 -0.92 -5.61
C VAL A 45 2.67 -1.23 -5.62
N ILE A 46 2.29 -2.41 -5.15
CA ILE A 46 0.89 -2.82 -5.04
C ILE A 46 0.40 -2.53 -3.62
N ALA A 47 -0.57 -1.62 -3.52
CA ALA A 47 -1.20 -1.26 -2.24
C ALA A 47 -2.70 -1.57 -2.27
N ARG A 48 -3.29 -1.71 -1.07
CA ARG A 48 -4.72 -1.95 -0.90
C ARG A 48 -5.46 -0.62 -0.79
N ILE A 49 -6.57 -0.45 -1.50
CA ILE A 49 -7.48 0.68 -1.28
C ILE A 49 -8.61 0.22 -0.35
N HIS A 50 -8.84 0.95 0.74
CA HIS A 50 -9.97 0.69 1.63
C HIS A 50 -10.44 1.99 2.27
N LYS A 51 -11.76 2.25 2.25
CA LYS A 51 -12.37 3.48 2.79
C LYS A 51 -11.69 4.76 2.27
N ASN A 52 -11.43 4.82 0.96
CA ASN A 52 -10.75 5.94 0.28
C ASN A 52 -9.38 6.29 0.90
N ARG A 53 -8.62 5.26 1.30
CA ARG A 53 -7.25 5.38 1.79
C ARG A 53 -6.39 4.32 1.13
N LEU A 54 -5.17 4.71 0.79
CA LEU A 54 -4.14 3.80 0.32
C LEU A 54 -3.49 3.15 1.54
N LEU A 55 -3.53 1.83 1.61
CA LEU A 55 -3.00 1.03 2.71
C LEU A 55 -1.84 0.18 2.23
N ILE A 56 -0.69 0.36 2.86
CA ILE A 56 0.48 -0.50 2.67
C ILE A 56 0.64 -1.38 3.89
N ASP A 57 0.64 -2.68 3.68
CA ASP A 57 0.78 -3.68 4.72
C ASP A 57 2.25 -4.00 4.96
N LEU A 58 2.80 -3.60 6.10
CA LEU A 58 4.22 -3.80 6.38
C LEU A 58 4.58 -5.29 6.54
N ARG A 59 3.60 -6.17 6.74
CA ARG A 59 3.81 -7.62 6.71
C ARG A 59 4.41 -8.10 5.38
N THR A 60 4.08 -7.43 4.27
CA THR A 60 4.50 -7.81 2.92
C THR A 60 5.64 -6.95 2.38
N VAL A 61 6.27 -6.14 3.21
CA VAL A 61 7.40 -5.29 2.85
C VAL A 61 8.62 -5.81 3.58
N ARG A 62 9.64 -6.29 2.86
CA ARG A 62 10.89 -6.72 3.50
C ARG A 62 11.69 -5.51 3.98
N GLU A 63 12.53 -5.69 4.98
CA GLU A 63 13.33 -4.60 5.55
C GLU A 63 14.23 -3.93 4.50
N ASP A 64 14.82 -4.71 3.60
CA ASP A 64 15.65 -4.24 2.48
C ASP A 64 14.87 -3.45 1.42
N GLU A 65 13.55 -3.65 1.34
CA GLU A 65 12.66 -2.94 0.40
C GLU A 65 12.18 -1.58 0.93
N THR A 66 12.36 -1.31 2.23
CA THR A 66 11.86 -0.08 2.88
C THR A 66 12.32 1.19 2.15
N SER A 67 13.58 1.22 1.71
CA SER A 67 14.13 2.37 0.98
C SER A 67 13.54 2.51 -0.42
N LEU A 68 13.26 1.40 -1.11
CA LEU A 68 12.61 1.41 -2.43
C LEU A 68 11.17 1.94 -2.31
N LEU A 69 10.41 1.41 -1.34
CA LEU A 69 9.05 1.86 -1.06
C LEU A 69 8.99 3.35 -0.76
N ARG A 70 9.85 3.83 0.15
CA ARG A 70 9.93 5.26 0.50
C ARG A 70 10.21 6.12 -0.73
N ASN A 71 11.17 5.74 -1.56
CA ASN A 71 11.55 6.52 -2.72
C ASN A 71 10.42 6.57 -3.77
N SER A 72 9.74 5.44 -4.00
CA SER A 72 8.56 5.36 -4.88
C SER A 72 7.43 6.29 -4.38
N LEU A 73 7.09 6.22 -3.09
CA LEU A 73 6.09 7.09 -2.48
C LEU A 73 6.43 8.57 -2.65
N VAL A 74 7.67 8.97 -2.37
CA VAL A 74 8.12 10.36 -2.54
C VAL A 74 8.00 10.81 -3.99
N ARG A 75 8.35 9.96 -4.95
CA ARG A 75 8.30 10.29 -6.38
C ARG A 75 6.86 10.49 -6.86
N VAL A 76 5.96 9.57 -6.51
CA VAL A 76 4.54 9.65 -6.90
C VAL A 76 3.85 10.82 -6.22
N LEU A 77 4.11 11.06 -4.93
CA LEU A 77 3.48 12.14 -4.16
C LEU A 77 4.00 13.54 -4.50
N LYS A 78 5.23 13.68 -5.01
CA LYS A 78 5.77 14.98 -5.47
C LYS A 78 5.24 15.40 -6.84
N LYS A 79 4.74 14.46 -7.65
CA LYS A 79 4.15 14.72 -8.98
C LYS A 79 2.70 15.26 -8.87
N VAL A 80 2.33 15.83 -7.72
CA VAL A 80 0.97 16.25 -7.36
C VAL A 80 0.95 17.61 -6.69
#